data_AF-A0AAE1A1V5-F1
#
_entry.id   AF-A0AAE1A1V5-F1
#
_cell.length_a   1.000
_cell.length_b   1.000
_cell.length_c   1.000
_cell.angle_alpha   90.00
_cell.angle_beta   90.00
_cell.angle_gamma   90.00
#
_symmetry.space_group_name_H-M   'P 1'
#
loop_
_entity.id
_entity.type
_entity.pdbx_description
1 polymer ?
#
loop_
_entity_poly.entity_id
_entity_poly.type
_entity_poly.pdbx_seq_one_letter_code
_entity_poly.pdbx_strand_id
1 'polypeptide(L)'
;MNNRCDNLYQVDLSSHRQREKEAPTWNFNKADWRAYAHALDTRLESVDWNALTVEKANEALVNEIIRAARKSIPRGVRKKFTPGWTEDLIGRESGGRSIRSVVNRTFHTDFTIAELEGALRKSKKGKAPGRDGVTQEMLSHMGPKAKDALLRLYNRSWHSGTTPPAWRTAVVVPILKRGKKASDLASFRPISLTISKTMERMVNGRLYHYMEDSGLLDENQAGFRRHRSTVDQLVLFTQSVINAWHCNRHTVAVFVDLKNAYDRVWKGGLLLKLQRYGINGRMYNWLKGFLSNRYIRTKVNGVYSRTRPSKEGLPQGSALSCTLFLCFLNYLGEVIPTFNRLSFADDISTWQSDKNVDRATEALNRDLHALKRYCDQWCMQINTTKTVYNIYSNSREVLARDLELKIEDKCLQRDPLPRYLGVALDSRLNLTAHVEQLAGRVRERIGLMKKLPGTNWGATLSSLKTLYVTFVRSALEYANPILNLASKTSLGKLDRIQNAAMRLMTGGLRSTPIAVLEVATGCEPLETRREVQTLTARERFLRLGESNPLKDLAESFGAMRRLPRRQSENSTYQRTEHHWKLQAGHRNLPPPSGGSPRHWLERKEIVFGPPPPPPTKSKKPQP
;
A
#
# COMPACT_ATOMS: atom_id res chain seq x y z
N MET A 1 35.08 51.12 16.60
CA MET A 1 34.90 50.53 15.25
C MET A 1 34.02 49.29 15.40
N ASN A 2 32.75 49.41 15.80
CA ASN A 2 31.58 49.86 15.05
C ASN A 2 31.30 49.12 13.73
N ASN A 3 30.29 48.25 13.81
CA ASN A 3 29.17 48.10 12.88
C ASN A 3 29.49 47.80 11.42
N ARG A 4 29.26 46.54 11.03
CA ARG A 4 28.52 46.13 9.82
C ARG A 4 28.48 44.60 9.78
N CYS A 5 27.33 44.02 10.11
CA CYS A 5 26.79 42.75 9.58
C CYS A 5 25.69 42.12 10.46
N ASP A 6 25.08 42.85 11.39
CA ASP A 6 23.80 42.46 12.01
C ASP A 6 22.69 43.32 11.43
N ASN A 7 22.15 42.93 10.26
CA ASN A 7 20.81 43.29 9.77
C ASN A 7 20.63 42.73 8.36
N LEU A 8 20.06 41.53 8.27
CA LEU A 8 19.30 41.01 7.12
C LEU A 8 18.82 39.61 7.53
N TYR A 9 17.72 39.52 8.27
CA TYR A 9 16.75 38.41 8.33
C TYR A 9 15.77 38.62 9.51
N GLN A 10 15.14 39.79 9.60
CA GLN A 10 13.81 39.88 10.20
C GLN A 10 12.81 39.74 9.05
N VAL A 11 12.28 38.53 8.88
CA VAL A 11 11.09 38.32 8.06
C VAL A 11 9.91 38.76 8.93
N ASP A 12 9.40 39.94 8.65
CA ASP A 12 8.15 40.44 9.20
C ASP A 12 7.01 39.46 8.86
N LEU A 13 6.47 38.80 9.88
CA LEU A 13 5.37 37.83 9.78
C LEU A 13 3.99 38.50 9.80
N SER A 14 3.91 39.83 9.67
CA SER A 14 2.66 40.60 9.78
C SER A 14 2.11 41.16 8.46
N SER A 15 2.59 40.72 7.29
CA SER A 15 1.95 41.04 6.01
C SER A 15 0.88 40.02 5.64
N HIS A 16 -0.36 40.48 5.44
CA HIS A 16 -1.51 39.73 4.95
C HIS A 16 -1.19 38.61 3.94
N ARG A 17 -1.77 37.42 4.16
CA ARG A 17 -1.85 36.33 3.17
C ARG A 17 -2.49 36.84 1.87
N GLN A 18 -1.71 37.40 0.96
CA GLN A 18 -2.07 37.45 -0.45
C GLN A 18 -2.17 35.99 -0.90
N ARG A 19 -3.39 35.51 -1.15
CA ARG A 19 -3.61 34.27 -1.88
C ARG A 19 -2.93 34.42 -3.24
N GLU A 20 -1.80 33.72 -3.42
CA GLU A 20 -1.20 33.55 -4.75
C GLU A 20 -2.29 33.13 -5.73
N LYS A 21 -2.43 33.85 -6.85
CA LYS A 21 -3.32 33.44 -7.94
C LYS A 21 -2.77 32.14 -8.53
N GLU A 22 -3.36 31.01 -8.16
CA GLU A 22 -3.02 29.70 -8.73
C GLU A 22 -3.05 29.77 -10.26
N ALA A 23 -1.96 29.38 -10.92
CA ALA A 23 -1.91 29.33 -12.37
C ALA A 23 -3.03 28.42 -12.91
N PRO A 24 -3.75 28.82 -13.97
CA PRO A 24 -4.88 28.05 -14.46
C PRO A 24 -4.44 26.67 -14.97
N THR A 25 -5.09 25.64 -14.46
CA THR A 25 -4.79 24.22 -14.75
C THR A 25 -5.72 23.66 -15.82
N TRP A 26 -5.37 22.51 -16.41
CA TRP A 26 -6.23 21.82 -17.38
C TRP A 26 -7.57 21.41 -16.75
N ASN A 27 -8.69 21.76 -17.39
CA ASN A 27 -10.02 21.36 -16.97
C ASN A 27 -10.50 20.13 -17.76
N PHE A 28 -10.10 18.94 -17.30
CA PHE A 28 -10.44 17.68 -17.96
C PHE A 28 -11.94 17.34 -18.00
N ASN A 29 -12.75 17.94 -17.13
CA ASN A 29 -14.20 17.71 -17.12
C ASN A 29 -14.91 18.43 -18.28
N LYS A 30 -14.31 19.49 -18.81
CA LYS A 30 -14.83 20.27 -19.94
C LYS A 30 -14.04 20.00 -21.23
N ALA A 31 -13.19 18.99 -21.24
CA ALA A 31 -12.37 18.65 -22.39
C ALA A 31 -13.20 18.01 -23.49
N ASP A 32 -13.03 18.48 -24.73
CA ASP A 32 -13.52 17.76 -25.90
C ASP A 32 -12.49 16.72 -26.33
N TRP A 33 -12.63 15.51 -25.80
CA TRP A 33 -11.71 14.41 -26.08
C TRP A 33 -11.81 13.89 -27.51
N ARG A 34 -12.95 14.04 -28.18
CA ARG A 34 -13.10 13.63 -29.59
C ARG A 34 -12.35 14.58 -30.50
N ALA A 35 -12.55 15.89 -30.32
CA ALA A 35 -11.80 16.90 -31.06
C ALA A 35 -10.30 16.83 -30.78
N TYR A 36 -9.90 16.58 -29.52
CA TYR A 36 -8.50 16.37 -29.15
C TYR A 36 -7.88 15.20 -29.89
N ALA A 37 -8.53 14.02 -29.88
CA ALA A 37 -8.01 12.81 -30.52
C ALA A 37 -7.88 13.00 -32.04
N HIS A 38 -8.91 13.53 -32.70
CA HIS A 38 -8.89 13.80 -34.13
C HIS A 38 -7.78 14.81 -34.49
N ALA A 39 -7.72 15.95 -33.79
CA ALA A 39 -6.71 16.97 -34.05
C ALA A 39 -5.29 16.44 -33.87
N LEU A 40 -5.05 15.62 -32.86
CA LEU A 40 -3.74 15.02 -32.63
C LEU A 40 -3.37 14.02 -33.72
N ASP A 41 -4.30 13.13 -34.12
CA ASP A 41 -4.04 12.16 -35.18
C ASP A 41 -3.72 12.85 -36.51
N THR A 42 -4.50 13.85 -36.93
CA THR A 42 -4.24 14.64 -38.14
C THR A 42 -2.87 15.32 -38.11
N ARG A 43 -2.44 15.80 -36.94
CA ARG A 43 -1.13 16.48 -36.77
C ARG A 43 0.06 15.55 -36.88
N LEU A 44 -0.11 14.28 -36.51
CA LEU A 44 0.98 13.30 -36.50
C LEU A 44 1.12 12.57 -37.84
N GLU A 45 0.16 12.71 -38.76
CA GLU A 45 0.20 12.15 -40.11
C GLU A 45 1.35 12.72 -40.96
N SER A 46 1.68 14.00 -40.78
CA SER A 46 2.75 14.66 -41.53
C SER A 46 4.15 14.42 -40.96
N VAL A 47 4.26 13.70 -39.84
CA VAL A 47 5.55 13.44 -39.18
C VAL A 47 6.14 12.15 -39.74
N ASP A 48 7.29 12.25 -40.40
CA ASP A 48 8.08 11.07 -40.75
C ASP A 48 8.77 10.51 -39.50
N TRP A 49 8.11 9.55 -38.85
CA TRP A 49 8.65 8.90 -37.68
C TRP A 49 9.92 8.12 -37.96
N ASN A 50 10.16 7.61 -39.17
CA ASN A 50 11.28 6.71 -39.45
C ASN A 50 12.62 7.43 -39.48
N ALA A 51 12.64 8.70 -39.90
CA ALA A 51 13.86 9.52 -39.96
C ALA A 51 14.30 10.11 -38.60
N LEU A 52 13.49 10.02 -37.54
CA LEU A 52 13.75 10.71 -36.28
C LEU A 52 14.57 9.88 -35.28
N THR A 53 15.46 10.52 -34.54
CA THR A 53 16.07 9.90 -33.35
C THR A 53 15.01 9.76 -32.24
N VAL A 54 15.28 8.92 -31.24
CA VAL A 54 14.39 8.75 -30.06
C VAL A 54 14.08 10.09 -29.37
N GLU A 55 15.06 10.97 -29.29
CA GLU A 55 14.91 12.32 -28.72
C GLU A 55 14.00 13.20 -29.58
N LYS A 56 14.31 13.35 -30.87
CA LYS A 56 13.52 14.20 -31.79
C LYS A 56 12.08 13.69 -31.93
N ALA A 57 11.89 12.37 -31.96
CA ALA A 57 10.55 11.76 -31.99
C ALA A 57 9.76 12.07 -30.70
N ASN A 58 10.41 12.00 -29.52
CA ASN A 58 9.77 12.38 -28.26
C ASN A 58 9.39 13.87 -28.25
N GLU A 59 10.28 14.75 -28.70
CA GLU A 59 10.00 16.19 -28.77
C GLU A 59 8.83 16.51 -29.71
N ALA A 60 8.83 15.94 -30.92
CA ALA A 60 7.75 16.10 -31.89
C ALA A 60 6.40 15.66 -31.29
N LEU A 61 6.36 14.47 -30.69
CA LEU A 61 5.15 13.93 -30.09
C LEU A 61 4.63 14.80 -28.93
N VAL A 62 5.50 15.18 -28.00
CA VAL A 62 5.14 16.04 -26.86
C VAL A 62 4.61 17.39 -27.34
N ASN A 63 5.28 18.01 -28.32
CA ASN A 63 4.87 19.30 -28.85
C ASN A 63 3.47 19.24 -29.48
N GLU A 64 3.17 18.20 -30.27
CA GLU A 64 1.85 18.05 -30.88
C GLU A 64 0.77 17.70 -29.85
N ILE A 65 1.06 16.89 -28.83
CA ILE A 65 0.14 16.63 -27.72
C ILE A 65 -0.25 17.95 -27.04
N ILE A 66 0.73 18.79 -26.70
CA ILE A 66 0.47 20.06 -26.01
C ILE A 66 -0.27 21.04 -26.91
N ARG A 67 0.04 21.08 -28.22
CA ARG A 67 -0.69 21.91 -29.20
C ARG A 67 -2.15 21.49 -29.35
N ALA A 68 -2.42 20.18 -29.47
CA ALA A 68 -3.78 19.66 -29.53
C ALA A 68 -4.54 19.93 -28.21
N ALA A 69 -3.90 19.68 -27.07
CA ALA A 69 -4.48 19.94 -25.76
C ALA A 69 -4.87 21.41 -25.55
N ARG A 70 -4.03 22.37 -25.99
CA ARG A 70 -4.34 23.81 -25.88
C ARG A 70 -5.60 24.22 -26.63
N LYS A 71 -5.95 23.53 -27.72
CA LYS A 71 -7.15 23.81 -28.52
C LYS A 71 -8.40 23.15 -27.94
N SER A 72 -8.26 21.94 -27.40
CA SER A 72 -9.41 21.08 -27.08
C SER A 72 -9.68 20.94 -25.57
N ILE A 73 -8.76 21.40 -24.70
CA ILE A 73 -8.88 21.30 -23.25
C ILE A 73 -8.88 22.71 -22.65
N PRO A 74 -10.03 23.20 -22.14
CA PRO A 74 -10.11 24.49 -21.48
C PRO A 74 -9.18 24.57 -20.26
N ARG A 75 -8.65 25.77 -20.00
CA ARG A 75 -7.90 26.07 -18.76
C ARG A 75 -8.81 26.74 -17.73
N GLY A 76 -8.64 26.40 -16.46
CA GLY A 76 -9.41 27.00 -15.39
C GLY A 76 -8.77 26.84 -14.01
N VAL A 77 -9.24 27.64 -13.07
CA VAL A 77 -8.85 27.56 -11.65
C VAL A 77 -9.87 26.68 -10.92
N ARG A 78 -9.42 25.57 -10.33
CA ARG A 78 -10.29 24.70 -9.53
C ARG A 78 -10.55 25.35 -8.17
N LYS A 79 -11.74 25.92 -7.98
CA LYS A 79 -12.16 26.47 -6.67
C LYS A 79 -12.43 25.38 -5.59
N LYS A 80 -12.50 24.08 -5.95
CA LYS A 80 -12.80 22.98 -5.02
C LYS A 80 -12.21 21.64 -5.46
N PHE A 81 -11.66 20.90 -4.50
CA PHE A 81 -11.11 19.55 -4.68
C PHE A 81 -12.23 18.50 -4.76
N THR A 82 -12.21 17.67 -5.80
CA THR A 82 -13.10 16.51 -5.97
C THR A 82 -12.24 15.24 -5.94
N PRO A 83 -12.48 14.30 -5.01
CA PRO A 83 -11.77 13.01 -4.96
C PRO A 83 -12.10 12.14 -6.17
N GLY A 84 -11.09 11.45 -6.71
CA GLY A 84 -11.20 10.64 -7.93
C GLY A 84 -11.37 9.15 -7.66
N TRP A 85 -12.61 8.72 -7.42
CA TRP A 85 -13.01 7.32 -7.48
C TRP A 85 -14.31 7.18 -8.28
N THR A 86 -14.37 6.15 -9.12
CA THR A 86 -15.55 5.64 -9.85
C THR A 86 -15.62 4.13 -9.63
N GLU A 87 -16.81 3.55 -9.62
CA GLU A 87 -17.12 2.22 -9.07
C GLU A 87 -16.76 1.00 -9.93
N ASP A 88 -16.29 1.14 -11.16
CA ASP A 88 -16.09 -0.04 -12.01
C ASP A 88 -14.64 -0.52 -12.04
N LEU A 89 -14.37 -1.68 -11.44
CA LEU A 89 -13.25 -2.60 -11.76
C LEU A 89 -13.37 -3.93 -10.97
N ILE A 90 -14.05 -4.95 -11.52
CA ILE A 90 -13.97 -6.35 -11.03
C ILE A 90 -13.97 -7.36 -12.20
N GLY A 91 -12.97 -8.28 -12.18
CA GLY A 91 -12.94 -9.62 -12.83
C GLY A 91 -12.25 -9.70 -14.21
N ARG A 92 -11.48 -10.73 -14.59
CA ARG A 92 -10.87 -11.95 -14.00
C ARG A 92 -9.63 -12.31 -14.88
N GLU A 93 -8.58 -12.90 -14.30
CA GLU A 93 -7.51 -13.63 -15.01
C GLU A 93 -7.69 -15.14 -14.76
N SER A 94 -7.24 -16.00 -15.68
CA SER A 94 -6.85 -17.41 -15.43
C SER A 94 -6.02 -17.98 -16.58
N GLY A 95 -4.95 -18.70 -16.25
CA GLY A 95 -4.26 -19.62 -17.16
C GLY A 95 -2.75 -19.70 -16.97
N GLY A 96 -2.27 -20.49 -16.00
CA GLY A 96 -0.86 -20.87 -15.89
C GLY A 96 -0.52 -22.06 -16.78
N ARG A 97 0.74 -22.15 -17.24
CA ARG A 97 1.31 -23.38 -17.81
C ARG A 97 2.84 -23.41 -17.62
N SER A 98 3.33 -24.65 -17.59
CA SER A 98 4.61 -25.16 -17.07
C SER A 98 5.91 -24.68 -17.76
N ILE A 99 6.98 -24.79 -16.96
CA ILE A 99 8.38 -24.39 -17.16
C ILE A 99 9.11 -25.26 -18.18
N ARG A 100 9.88 -24.61 -19.08
CA ARG A 100 11.15 -25.11 -19.65
C ARG A 100 12.00 -23.91 -20.11
N SER A 101 13.32 -24.11 -20.14
CA SER A 101 14.44 -23.15 -20.34
C SER A 101 14.40 -22.32 -21.65
N VAL A 102 13.46 -21.38 -21.74
CA VAL A 102 13.33 -20.47 -22.88
C VAL A 102 14.15 -19.21 -22.62
N VAL A 103 15.13 -18.93 -23.48
CA VAL A 103 15.62 -17.54 -23.69
C VAL A 103 14.39 -16.68 -23.88
N ASN A 104 14.06 -15.85 -22.89
CA ASN A 104 12.74 -15.25 -22.81
C ASN A 104 12.51 -14.34 -24.03
N ARG A 105 11.75 -14.84 -25.03
CA ARG A 105 11.47 -14.12 -26.28
C ARG A 105 10.96 -12.70 -26.01
N THR A 106 10.26 -12.48 -24.88
CA THR A 106 9.74 -11.17 -24.48
C THR A 106 10.81 -10.10 -24.23
N PHE A 107 12.07 -10.47 -23.98
CA PHE A 107 13.17 -9.50 -23.86
C PHE A 107 13.66 -8.99 -25.21
N HIS A 108 13.31 -9.65 -26.31
CA HIS A 108 13.79 -9.35 -27.65
C HIS A 108 12.66 -8.98 -28.62
N THR A 109 11.40 -9.16 -28.24
CA THR A 109 10.26 -8.76 -29.08
C THR A 109 9.89 -7.30 -28.87
N ASP A 110 9.26 -6.71 -29.88
CA ASP A 110 8.71 -5.37 -29.81
C ASP A 110 7.49 -5.35 -28.88
N PHE A 111 7.20 -4.18 -28.30
CA PHE A 111 5.96 -3.93 -27.61
C PHE A 111 4.81 -3.85 -28.60
N THR A 112 3.67 -4.38 -28.18
CA THR A 112 2.42 -4.37 -28.94
C THR A 112 1.54 -3.20 -28.54
N ILE A 113 0.59 -2.84 -29.41
CA ILE A 113 -0.45 -1.85 -29.09
C ILE A 113 -1.28 -2.28 -27.87
N ALA A 114 -1.56 -3.59 -27.74
CA ALA A 114 -2.30 -4.14 -26.61
C ALA A 114 -1.56 -3.93 -25.26
N GLU A 115 -0.23 -4.07 -25.24
CA GLU A 115 0.58 -3.77 -24.06
C GLU A 115 0.55 -2.28 -23.71
N LEU A 116 0.64 -1.40 -24.72
CA LEU A 116 0.55 0.05 -24.54
C LEU A 116 -0.82 0.45 -23.96
N GLU A 117 -1.91 -0.03 -24.56
CA GLU A 117 -3.26 0.26 -24.06
C GLU A 117 -3.50 -0.33 -22.67
N GLY A 118 -2.99 -1.53 -22.40
CA GLY A 118 -3.00 -2.12 -21.07
C GLY A 118 -2.26 -1.24 -20.04
N ALA A 119 -1.10 -0.70 -20.42
CA ALA A 119 -0.34 0.21 -19.57
C ALA A 119 -1.05 1.54 -19.34
N LEU A 120 -1.72 2.09 -20.35
CA LEU A 120 -2.50 3.34 -20.26
C LEU A 120 -3.75 3.16 -19.39
N ARG A 121 -4.47 2.03 -19.52
CA ARG A 121 -5.64 1.72 -18.68
C ARG A 121 -5.27 1.59 -17.20
N LYS A 122 -4.12 0.98 -16.90
CA LYS A 122 -3.62 0.80 -15.52
C LYS A 122 -3.05 2.08 -14.90
N SER A 123 -2.84 3.15 -15.67
CA SER A 123 -2.37 4.42 -15.12
C SER A 123 -3.46 5.12 -14.31
N LYS A 124 -3.08 5.64 -13.14
CA LYS A 124 -3.95 6.52 -12.35
C LYS A 124 -4.03 7.91 -12.99
N LYS A 125 -5.26 8.35 -13.26
CA LYS A 125 -5.59 9.74 -13.65
C LYS A 125 -5.50 10.67 -12.42
N GLY A 126 -5.45 11.98 -12.65
CA GLY A 126 -5.40 13.03 -11.63
C GLY A 126 -4.04 13.19 -10.94
N LYS A 127 -2.97 12.72 -11.58
CA LYS A 127 -1.60 12.85 -11.07
C LYS A 127 -0.88 14.02 -11.73
N ALA A 128 0.01 14.66 -10.97
CA ALA A 128 0.83 15.75 -11.49
C ALA A 128 1.68 15.26 -12.67
N PRO A 129 1.72 16.02 -13.79
CA PRO A 129 2.57 15.69 -14.93
C PRO A 129 4.06 15.87 -14.60
N GLY A 130 4.89 15.30 -15.46
CA GLY A 130 6.32 15.59 -15.48
C GLY A 130 6.61 17.00 -16.02
N ARG A 131 7.88 17.27 -16.32
CA ARG A 131 8.33 18.58 -16.85
C ARG A 131 7.74 18.92 -18.22
N ASP A 132 7.40 17.92 -19.02
CA ASP A 132 6.81 18.06 -20.35
C ASP A 132 5.35 18.58 -20.32
N GLY A 133 4.69 18.52 -19.15
CA GLY A 133 3.31 18.96 -18.99
C GLY A 133 2.28 17.98 -19.57
N VAL A 134 2.71 16.83 -20.09
CA VAL A 134 1.83 15.79 -20.62
C VAL A 134 1.21 15.03 -19.46
N THR A 135 -0.12 15.06 -19.37
CA THR A 135 -0.83 14.35 -18.30
C THR A 135 -1.27 12.96 -18.75
N GLN A 136 -1.60 12.10 -17.78
CA GLN A 136 -2.08 10.76 -18.09
C GLN A 136 -3.39 10.80 -18.88
N GLU A 137 -4.26 11.78 -18.61
CA GLU A 137 -5.51 11.99 -19.34
C GLU A 137 -5.24 12.22 -20.82
N MET A 138 -4.26 13.09 -21.14
CA MET A 138 -3.86 13.36 -22.53
C MET A 138 -3.41 12.09 -23.26
N LEU A 139 -2.64 11.23 -22.59
CA LEU A 139 -2.19 9.95 -23.16
C LEU A 139 -3.34 8.95 -23.32
N SER A 140 -4.22 8.85 -22.32
CA SER A 140 -5.33 7.91 -22.32
C SER A 140 -6.42 8.23 -23.35
N HIS A 141 -6.52 9.49 -23.78
CA HIS A 141 -7.50 9.97 -24.77
C HIS A 141 -6.89 10.22 -26.16
N MET A 142 -5.69 9.70 -26.43
CA MET A 142 -5.09 9.72 -27.78
C MET A 142 -5.94 8.93 -28.79
N GLY A 143 -5.98 9.42 -30.04
CA GLY A 143 -6.52 8.67 -31.16
C GLY A 143 -5.63 7.49 -31.59
N PRO A 144 -6.12 6.62 -32.49
CA PRO A 144 -5.38 5.45 -32.95
C PRO A 144 -4.01 5.78 -33.55
N LYS A 145 -3.91 6.82 -34.38
CA LYS A 145 -2.63 7.18 -35.04
C LYS A 145 -1.63 7.72 -34.04
N ALA A 146 -2.08 8.53 -33.08
CA ALA A 146 -1.24 9.02 -32.00
C ALA A 146 -0.72 7.91 -31.08
N LYS A 147 -1.55 6.90 -30.80
CA LYS A 147 -1.11 5.71 -30.05
C LYS A 147 -0.08 4.89 -30.83
N ASP A 148 -0.25 4.74 -32.15
CA ASP A 148 0.72 4.06 -33.01
C ASP A 148 2.07 4.81 -33.03
N ALA A 149 2.04 6.14 -33.18
CA ALA A 149 3.23 6.97 -33.09
C ALA A 149 3.95 6.84 -31.74
N LEU A 150 3.20 6.84 -30.63
CA LEU A 150 3.74 6.61 -29.29
C LEU A 150 4.37 5.21 -29.16
N LEU A 151 3.73 4.18 -29.72
CA LEU A 151 4.26 2.82 -29.72
C LEU A 151 5.56 2.72 -30.52
N ARG A 152 5.63 3.34 -31.71
CA ARG A 152 6.85 3.41 -32.53
C ARG A 152 8.00 4.07 -31.78
N LEU A 153 7.74 5.19 -31.09
CA LEU A 153 8.71 5.85 -30.22
C LEU A 153 9.23 4.90 -29.13
N TYR A 154 8.32 4.21 -28.45
CA TYR A 154 8.67 3.26 -27.38
C TYR A 154 9.47 2.07 -27.89
N ASN A 155 9.08 1.49 -29.03
CA ASN A 155 9.84 0.41 -29.65
C ASN A 155 11.21 0.88 -30.11
N ARG A 156 11.36 2.11 -30.66
CA ARG A 156 12.69 2.63 -30.98
C ARG A 156 13.57 2.82 -29.75
N SER A 157 13.00 3.33 -28.65
CA SER A 157 13.70 3.40 -27.37
C SER A 157 14.11 2.01 -26.87
N TRP A 158 13.20 1.02 -26.98
CA TRP A 158 13.43 -0.37 -26.62
C TRP A 158 14.57 -1.03 -27.42
N HIS A 159 14.55 -0.90 -28.74
CA HIS A 159 15.57 -1.43 -29.66
C HIS A 159 16.96 -0.86 -29.37
N SER A 160 17.04 0.46 -29.26
CA SER A 160 18.32 1.16 -29.05
C SER A 160 18.85 1.03 -27.61
N GLY A 161 18.00 0.64 -26.66
CA GLY A 161 18.30 0.71 -25.22
C GLY A 161 18.48 2.15 -24.71
N THR A 162 18.12 3.17 -25.51
CA THR A 162 18.28 4.58 -25.16
C THR A 162 16.95 5.20 -24.74
N THR A 163 17.00 6.04 -23.71
CA THR A 163 15.86 6.87 -23.29
C THR A 163 16.08 8.32 -23.71
N PRO A 164 15.05 9.10 -24.12
CA PRO A 164 15.17 10.53 -24.33
C PRO A 164 15.79 11.24 -23.12
N PRO A 165 16.67 12.25 -23.30
CA PRO A 165 17.23 13.01 -22.19
C PRO A 165 16.18 13.63 -21.27
N ALA A 166 15.02 14.01 -21.82
CA ALA A 166 13.86 14.49 -21.07
C ALA A 166 13.40 13.48 -20.00
N TRP A 167 13.46 12.17 -20.28
CA TRP A 167 13.04 11.11 -19.35
C TRP A 167 14.07 10.88 -18.23
N ARG A 168 15.33 11.27 -18.45
CA ARG A 168 16.43 11.09 -17.48
C ARG A 168 16.50 12.18 -16.42
N THR A 169 15.72 13.26 -16.56
CA THR A 169 15.66 14.36 -15.58
C THR A 169 14.40 14.25 -14.72
N ALA A 170 14.58 13.95 -13.44
CA ALA A 170 13.49 13.91 -12.47
C ALA A 170 13.32 15.26 -11.74
N VAL A 171 12.06 15.69 -11.60
CA VAL A 171 11.72 16.80 -10.70
C VAL A 171 11.42 16.25 -9.33
N VAL A 172 12.25 16.59 -8.34
CA VAL A 172 12.09 16.16 -6.94
C VAL A 172 11.21 17.15 -6.21
N VAL A 173 10.09 16.67 -5.66
CA VAL A 173 9.21 17.45 -4.78
C VAL A 173 9.37 16.91 -3.35
N PRO A 174 9.92 17.68 -2.40
CA PRO A 174 10.08 17.24 -1.03
C PRO A 174 8.73 17.25 -0.32
N ILE A 175 8.34 16.10 0.25
CA ILE A 175 7.12 15.97 1.05
C ILE A 175 7.50 15.77 2.51
N LEU A 176 7.02 16.64 3.39
CA LEU A 176 7.27 16.56 4.83
C LEU A 176 6.64 15.28 5.41
N LYS A 177 7.45 14.49 6.14
CA LYS A 177 6.99 13.35 6.92
C LYS A 177 6.07 13.85 8.04
N ARG A 178 4.93 13.19 8.21
CA ARG A 178 3.92 13.57 9.21
C ARG A 178 4.54 13.64 10.62
N GLY A 179 4.28 14.75 11.32
CA GLY A 179 4.71 14.95 12.71
C GLY A 179 6.21 15.18 12.90
N LYS A 180 6.98 15.40 11.83
CA LYS A 180 8.41 15.74 11.90
C LYS A 180 8.63 17.23 11.69
N LYS A 181 9.75 17.74 12.22
CA LYS A 181 10.09 19.17 12.18
C LYS A 181 10.45 19.58 10.76
N ALA A 182 9.82 20.64 10.24
CA ALA A 182 10.09 21.16 8.91
C ALA A 182 11.50 21.78 8.77
N SER A 183 12.18 22.06 9.88
CA SER A 183 13.55 22.58 9.91
C SER A 183 14.61 21.52 9.60
N ASP A 184 14.29 20.22 9.67
CA ASP A 184 15.24 19.14 9.42
C ASP A 184 15.03 18.53 8.02
N LEU A 185 16.07 18.54 7.19
CA LEU A 185 16.06 17.95 5.85
C LEU A 185 15.73 16.45 5.86
N ALA A 186 16.15 15.71 6.89
CA ALA A 186 15.84 14.28 7.02
C ALA A 186 14.34 14.01 7.23
N SER A 187 13.56 15.05 7.55
CA SER A 187 12.11 15.00 7.68
C SER A 187 11.38 14.99 6.35
N PHE A 188 12.04 15.22 5.21
CA PHE A 188 11.38 15.21 3.90
C PHE A 188 11.60 13.88 3.16
N ARG A 189 10.62 13.52 2.31
CA ARG A 189 10.73 12.44 1.32
C ARG A 189 10.88 13.05 -0.07
N PRO A 190 11.94 12.72 -0.82
CA PRO A 190 12.14 13.24 -2.17
C PRO A 190 11.30 12.44 -3.20
N ILE A 191 10.13 12.95 -3.60
CA ILE A 191 9.32 12.27 -4.63
C ILE A 191 9.77 12.71 -6.03
N SER A 192 10.15 11.76 -6.88
CA SER A 192 10.58 12.02 -8.25
C SER A 192 9.40 11.97 -9.22
N LEU A 193 9.16 13.08 -9.92
CA LEU A 193 8.22 13.15 -11.03
C LEU A 193 8.97 12.85 -12.34
N THR A 194 8.74 11.65 -12.90
CA THR A 194 9.29 11.22 -14.19
C THR A 194 8.25 11.27 -15.30
N ILE A 195 8.73 11.45 -16.54
CA ILE A 195 7.93 11.60 -17.76
C ILE A 195 7.60 10.23 -18.41
N SER A 196 8.46 9.23 -18.23
CA SER A 196 8.42 7.92 -18.90
C SER A 196 7.48 6.86 -18.28
N LYS A 197 6.49 7.26 -17.46
CA LYS A 197 5.74 6.32 -16.61
C LYS A 197 5.02 5.20 -17.37
N THR A 198 4.53 5.47 -18.57
CA THR A 198 3.84 4.46 -19.38
C THR A 198 4.82 3.43 -19.92
N MET A 199 5.95 3.86 -20.49
CA MET A 199 7.02 2.96 -20.94
C MET A 199 7.60 2.15 -19.78
N GLU A 200 7.90 2.81 -18.66
CA GLU A 200 8.36 2.13 -17.43
C GLU A 200 7.37 1.04 -16.98
N ARG A 201 6.06 1.26 -17.12
CA ARG A 201 5.05 0.26 -16.78
C ARG A 201 5.06 -0.93 -17.73
N MET A 202 5.25 -0.70 -19.03
CA MET A 202 5.32 -1.78 -20.03
C MET A 202 6.55 -2.65 -19.79
N VAL A 203 7.71 -2.02 -19.61
CA VAL A 203 8.97 -2.71 -19.25
C VAL A 203 8.82 -3.46 -17.94
N ASN A 204 8.26 -2.81 -16.91
CA ASN A 204 8.01 -3.46 -15.63
C ASN A 204 7.04 -4.63 -15.72
N GLY A 205 6.04 -4.56 -16.60
CA GLY A 205 5.10 -5.65 -16.83
C GLY A 205 5.82 -6.93 -17.27
N ARG A 206 6.71 -6.82 -18.27
CA ARG A 206 7.53 -7.94 -18.76
C ARG A 206 8.54 -8.42 -17.72
N LEU A 207 9.28 -7.48 -17.11
CA LEU A 207 10.30 -7.81 -16.09
C LEU A 207 9.67 -8.51 -14.89
N TYR A 208 8.61 -7.94 -14.32
CA TYR A 208 7.94 -8.50 -13.15
C TYR A 208 7.34 -9.88 -13.44
N HIS A 209 6.72 -10.06 -14.62
CA HIS A 209 6.21 -11.36 -15.04
C HIS A 209 7.33 -12.40 -15.08
N TYR A 210 8.47 -12.08 -15.71
CA TYR A 210 9.62 -12.99 -15.76
C TYR A 210 10.14 -13.36 -14.36
N MET A 211 10.31 -12.37 -13.49
CA MET A 211 10.86 -12.58 -12.15
C MET A 211 9.94 -13.45 -11.26
N GLU A 212 8.62 -13.26 -11.35
CA GLU A 212 7.65 -14.08 -10.61
C GLU A 212 7.46 -15.48 -11.21
N ASP A 213 7.22 -15.57 -12.52
CA ASP A 213 6.91 -16.83 -13.22
C ASP A 213 8.11 -17.80 -13.21
N SER A 214 9.34 -17.26 -13.22
CA SER A 214 10.57 -18.06 -13.10
C SER A 214 10.92 -18.40 -11.65
N GLY A 215 10.11 -18.02 -10.66
CA GLY A 215 10.38 -18.27 -9.24
C GLY A 215 11.64 -17.58 -8.70
N LEU A 216 12.13 -16.53 -9.35
CA LEU A 216 13.39 -15.88 -9.01
C LEU A 216 13.27 -14.96 -7.79
N LEU A 217 12.06 -14.52 -7.42
CA LEU A 217 11.85 -13.64 -6.27
C LEU A 217 11.72 -14.43 -4.97
N ASP A 218 12.60 -14.12 -4.04
CA ASP A 218 12.67 -14.64 -2.67
C ASP A 218 11.29 -14.73 -2.02
N GLU A 219 10.92 -15.93 -1.57
CA GLU A 219 9.61 -16.21 -0.98
C GLU A 219 9.34 -15.44 0.31
N ASN A 220 10.38 -15.01 1.02
CA ASN A 220 10.24 -14.21 2.24
C ASN A 220 10.09 -12.72 1.97
N GLN A 221 10.25 -12.27 0.72
CA GLN A 221 9.97 -10.91 0.30
C GLN A 221 8.50 -10.78 -0.12
N ALA A 222 7.75 -9.94 0.57
CA ALA A 222 6.34 -9.63 0.30
C ALA A 222 6.09 -8.21 -0.23
N GLY A 223 7.07 -7.31 -0.11
CA GLY A 223 6.95 -5.92 -0.56
C GLY A 223 6.77 -5.83 -2.07
N PHE A 224 5.85 -4.98 -2.52
CA PHE A 224 5.56 -4.72 -3.94
C PHE A 224 5.22 -5.94 -4.81
N ARG A 225 4.95 -7.10 -4.22
CA ARG A 225 4.54 -8.32 -4.92
C ARG A 225 3.03 -8.49 -4.91
N ARG A 226 2.50 -9.06 -5.99
CA ARG A 226 1.06 -9.36 -6.12
C ARG A 226 0.67 -10.44 -5.12
N HIS A 227 -0.58 -10.36 -4.64
CA HIS A 227 -1.20 -11.34 -3.74
C HIS A 227 -0.51 -11.52 -2.37
N ARG A 228 0.51 -10.71 -2.07
CA ARG A 228 1.21 -10.65 -0.78
C ARG A 228 0.90 -9.33 -0.10
N SER A 229 0.76 -9.35 1.22
CA SER A 229 0.39 -8.18 2.00
C SER A 229 1.22 -8.02 3.27
N THR A 230 1.19 -6.82 3.86
CA THR A 230 1.80 -6.59 5.19
C THR A 230 1.16 -7.47 6.27
N VAL A 231 -0.13 -7.75 6.15
CA VAL A 231 -0.88 -8.60 7.09
C VAL A 231 -0.37 -10.04 7.04
N ASP A 232 0.05 -10.52 5.88
CA ASP A 232 0.56 -11.89 5.70
C ASP A 232 1.83 -12.10 6.52
N GLN A 233 2.76 -11.14 6.42
CA GLN A 233 4.01 -11.15 7.15
C GLN A 233 3.78 -11.01 8.66
N LEU A 234 2.83 -10.16 9.06
CA LEU A 234 2.42 -10.05 10.47
C LEU A 234 1.84 -11.37 11.00
N VAL A 235 1.01 -12.07 10.22
CA VAL A 235 0.43 -13.36 10.62
C VAL A 235 1.52 -14.42 10.75
N LEU A 236 2.42 -14.53 9.77
CA LEU A 236 3.55 -15.46 9.82
C LEU A 236 4.43 -15.24 11.05
N PHE A 237 4.82 -13.98 11.31
CA PHE A 237 5.67 -13.65 12.44
C PHE A 237 4.99 -13.95 13.77
N THR A 238 3.80 -13.39 13.99
CA THR A 238 3.06 -13.55 15.26
C THR A 238 2.71 -15.01 15.52
N GLN A 239 2.32 -15.77 14.49
CA GLN A 239 2.08 -17.18 14.64
C GLN A 239 3.35 -17.98 14.96
N SER A 240 4.50 -17.64 14.35
CA SER A 240 5.78 -18.29 14.68
C SER A 240 6.14 -18.11 16.14
N VAL A 241 5.92 -16.90 16.68
CA VAL A 241 6.09 -16.60 18.12
C VAL A 241 5.14 -17.44 18.98
N ILE A 242 3.86 -17.52 18.61
CA ILE A 242 2.85 -18.31 19.34
C ILE A 242 3.20 -19.80 19.33
N ASN A 243 3.61 -20.34 18.18
CA ASN A 243 4.07 -21.73 18.05
C ASN A 243 5.29 -22.00 18.92
N ALA A 244 6.23 -21.05 19.00
CA ALA A 244 7.38 -21.16 19.90
C ALA A 244 6.95 -21.24 21.37
N TRP A 245 5.97 -20.44 21.80
CA TRP A 245 5.42 -20.51 23.15
C TRP A 245 4.76 -21.86 23.45
N HIS A 246 4.05 -22.45 22.50
CA HIS A 246 3.49 -23.80 22.64
C HIS A 246 4.57 -24.87 22.87
N CYS A 247 5.77 -24.67 22.32
CA CYS A 247 6.93 -25.53 22.56
C CYS A 247 7.76 -25.13 23.79
N ASN A 248 7.24 -24.26 24.67
CA ASN A 248 7.95 -23.68 25.82
C ASN A 248 9.28 -23.02 25.44
N ARG A 249 9.31 -22.35 24.28
CA ARG A 249 10.45 -21.54 23.79
C ARG A 249 10.13 -20.05 23.88
N HIS A 250 11.19 -19.25 23.84
CA HIS A 250 11.15 -17.80 23.83
C HIS A 250 11.67 -17.30 22.48
N THR A 251 11.07 -16.24 21.95
CA THR A 251 11.48 -15.69 20.66
C THR A 251 12.18 -14.36 20.86
N VAL A 252 13.38 -14.21 20.32
CA VAL A 252 14.07 -12.92 20.19
C VAL A 252 13.92 -12.49 18.74
N ALA A 253 13.52 -11.25 18.48
CA ALA A 253 13.34 -10.74 17.12
C ALA A 253 14.03 -9.40 16.93
N VAL A 254 14.62 -9.20 15.76
CA VAL A 254 15.24 -7.94 15.35
C VAL A 254 14.48 -7.37 14.15
N PHE A 255 14.15 -6.08 14.25
CA PHE A 255 13.50 -5.31 13.21
C PHE A 255 14.52 -4.31 12.64
N VAL A 256 14.98 -4.57 11.42
CA VAL A 256 16.08 -3.84 10.78
C VAL A 256 15.55 -2.74 9.88
N ASP A 257 16.09 -1.53 10.05
CA ASP A 257 15.83 -0.35 9.21
C ASP A 257 17.05 -0.08 8.32
N LEU A 258 16.89 -0.04 7.00
CA LEU A 258 17.94 0.35 6.07
C LEU A 258 17.92 1.86 5.83
N LYS A 259 19.08 2.52 5.94
CA LYS A 259 19.19 3.99 5.80
C LYS A 259 19.05 4.42 4.35
N ASN A 260 17.94 5.10 4.02
CA ASN A 260 17.67 5.64 2.68
C ASN A 260 17.85 4.59 1.57
N ALA A 261 17.25 3.41 1.76
CA ALA A 261 17.54 2.22 0.95
C ALA A 261 17.45 2.47 -0.57
N TYR A 262 16.38 3.15 -1.02
CA TYR A 262 16.18 3.49 -2.44
C TYR A 262 17.27 4.39 -3.02
N ASP A 263 17.74 5.37 -2.23
CA ASP A 263 18.70 6.37 -2.68
C ASP A 263 20.14 5.82 -2.71
N ARG A 264 20.38 4.68 -2.05
CA ARG A 264 21.70 4.03 -1.94
C ARG A 264 21.93 2.89 -2.92
N VAL A 265 20.91 2.45 -3.65
CA VAL A 265 21.05 1.32 -4.59
C VAL A 265 22.21 1.59 -5.54
N TRP A 266 23.24 0.75 -5.42
CA TRP A 266 24.40 0.78 -6.29
C TRP A 266 24.01 0.27 -7.68
N LYS A 267 23.96 1.17 -8.66
CA LYS A 267 23.43 0.87 -10.00
C LYS A 267 24.26 -0.19 -10.74
N GLY A 268 25.58 -0.16 -10.58
CA GLY A 268 26.48 -1.16 -11.16
C GLY A 268 26.21 -2.56 -10.60
N GLY A 269 26.09 -2.67 -9.27
CA GLY A 269 25.74 -3.92 -8.60
C GLY A 269 24.34 -4.42 -8.96
N LEU A 270 23.37 -3.53 -9.13
CA LEU A 270 22.05 -3.90 -9.64
C LEU A 270 22.12 -4.49 -11.05
N LEU A 271 22.84 -3.86 -11.98
CA LEU A 271 23.00 -4.38 -13.34
C LEU A 271 23.68 -5.75 -13.34
N LEU A 272 24.68 -5.97 -12.49
CA LEU A 272 25.31 -7.28 -12.30
C LEU A 272 24.29 -8.33 -11.83
N LYS A 273 23.47 -8.02 -10.82
CA LYS A 273 22.41 -8.92 -10.34
C LYS A 273 21.39 -9.24 -11.43
N LEU A 274 20.97 -8.25 -12.21
CA LEU A 274 20.05 -8.46 -13.33
C LEU A 274 20.60 -9.47 -14.34
N GLN A 275 21.90 -9.40 -14.68
CA GLN A 275 22.53 -10.40 -15.56
C GLN A 275 22.56 -11.80 -14.93
N ARG A 276 22.81 -11.91 -13.62
CA ARG A 276 22.76 -13.20 -12.89
C ARG A 276 21.37 -13.83 -12.91
N TYR A 277 20.32 -13.02 -12.93
CA TYR A 277 18.95 -13.49 -13.14
C TYR A 277 18.65 -13.88 -14.59
N GLY A 278 19.62 -13.87 -15.50
CA GLY A 278 19.42 -14.18 -16.92
C GLY A 278 18.79 -13.06 -17.73
N ILE A 279 18.68 -11.84 -17.18
CA ILE A 279 18.15 -10.69 -17.92
C ILE A 279 19.20 -10.20 -18.92
N ASN A 280 18.85 -10.27 -20.19
CA ASN A 280 19.74 -9.98 -21.31
C ASN A 280 19.02 -9.19 -22.42
N GLY A 281 19.67 -9.01 -23.57
CA GLY A 281 19.06 -8.43 -24.75
C GLY A 281 18.58 -6.99 -24.57
N ARG A 282 17.45 -6.67 -25.20
CA ARG A 282 16.88 -5.30 -25.19
C ARG A 282 16.41 -4.91 -23.80
N MET A 283 15.89 -5.85 -23.01
CA MET A 283 15.54 -5.62 -21.60
C MET A 283 16.73 -5.09 -20.81
N TYR A 284 17.85 -5.81 -20.83
CA TYR A 284 19.05 -5.40 -20.11
C TYR A 284 19.56 -4.04 -20.59
N ASN A 285 19.66 -3.86 -21.91
CA ASN A 285 20.16 -2.61 -22.51
C ASN A 285 19.27 -1.41 -22.16
N TRP A 286 17.95 -1.58 -22.19
CA TRP A 286 17.02 -0.53 -21.83
C TRP A 286 17.07 -0.21 -20.34
N LEU A 287 17.15 -1.21 -19.46
CA LEU A 287 17.32 -0.98 -18.01
C LEU A 287 18.63 -0.24 -17.70
N LYS A 288 19.73 -0.61 -18.37
CA LYS A 288 21.01 0.10 -18.31
C LYS A 288 20.86 1.55 -18.75
N GLY A 289 20.20 1.80 -19.88
CA GLY A 289 19.91 3.16 -20.36
C GLY A 289 18.99 3.96 -19.44
N PHE A 290 18.02 3.31 -18.80
CA PHE A 290 17.10 3.93 -17.83
C PHE A 290 17.82 4.37 -16.55
N LEU A 291 18.81 3.60 -16.08
CA LEU A 291 19.56 3.87 -14.85
C LEU A 291 20.72 4.88 -15.06
N SER A 292 21.22 4.98 -16.28
CA SER A 292 22.39 5.79 -16.65
C SER A 292 22.06 7.27 -16.87
N ASN A 293 23.06 8.14 -16.68
CA ASN A 293 23.01 9.57 -17.00
C ASN A 293 21.74 10.29 -16.51
N ARG A 294 21.37 10.03 -15.26
CA ARG A 294 20.19 10.62 -14.63
C ARG A 294 20.52 11.90 -13.91
N TYR A 295 19.56 12.82 -13.96
CA TYR A 295 19.65 14.13 -13.36
C TYR A 295 18.44 14.38 -12.45
N ILE A 296 18.65 15.13 -11.39
CA ILE A 296 17.63 15.55 -10.45
C ILE A 296 17.63 17.06 -10.31
N ARG A 297 16.44 17.64 -10.13
CA ARG A 297 16.25 19.07 -9.81
C ARG A 297 15.10 19.19 -8.82
N THR A 298 15.30 19.92 -7.74
CA THR A 298 14.29 20.07 -6.69
C THR A 298 13.35 21.23 -7.00
N LYS A 299 12.03 21.04 -6.80
CA LYS A 299 11.01 22.08 -6.90
C LYS A 299 10.42 22.37 -5.53
N VAL A 300 10.49 23.63 -5.09
CA VAL A 300 9.90 24.13 -3.85
C VAL A 300 9.17 25.42 -4.17
N ASN A 301 7.89 25.53 -3.78
CA ASN A 301 7.06 26.73 -3.98
C ASN A 301 7.13 27.30 -5.41
N GLY A 302 7.07 26.43 -6.43
CA GLY A 302 7.14 26.84 -7.83
C GLY A 302 8.54 27.13 -8.38
N VAL A 303 9.54 27.35 -7.50
CA VAL A 303 10.93 27.62 -7.87
C VAL A 303 11.72 26.31 -7.98
N TYR A 304 12.67 26.28 -8.90
CA TYR A 304 13.47 25.09 -9.15
C TYR A 304 14.97 25.32 -8.89
N SER A 305 15.64 24.35 -8.24
CA SER A 305 17.09 24.38 -7.94
C SER A 305 17.98 24.31 -9.19
N ARG A 306 19.30 24.21 -9.05
CA ARG A 306 20.16 23.76 -10.17
C ARG A 306 19.94 22.27 -10.44
N THR A 307 20.13 21.84 -11.68
CA THR A 307 20.13 20.41 -12.06
C THR A 307 21.43 19.76 -11.60
N ARG A 308 21.35 18.57 -11.00
CA ARG A 308 22.50 17.80 -10.51
C ARG A 308 22.45 16.36 -11.02
N PRO A 309 23.59 15.72 -11.33
CA PRO A 309 23.61 14.30 -11.67
C PRO A 309 23.27 13.44 -10.44
N SER A 310 22.47 12.40 -10.64
CA SER A 310 22.17 11.34 -9.66
C SER A 310 23.05 10.14 -9.98
N LYS A 311 24.15 9.99 -9.23
CA LYS A 311 25.11 8.89 -9.41
C LYS A 311 24.49 7.56 -8.98
N GLU A 312 23.95 7.48 -7.78
CA GLU A 312 23.32 6.29 -7.22
C GLU A 312 21.82 6.45 -7.00
N GLY A 313 21.17 5.32 -6.70
CA GLY A 313 19.77 5.27 -6.29
C GLY A 313 18.77 5.09 -7.42
N LEU A 314 17.58 4.70 -6.99
CA LEU A 314 16.41 4.50 -7.83
C LEU A 314 15.45 5.70 -7.70
N PRO A 315 14.76 6.11 -8.78
CA PRO A 315 13.82 7.21 -8.75
C PRO A 315 12.59 6.83 -7.92
N GLN A 316 12.37 7.54 -6.82
CA GLN A 316 11.21 7.32 -5.95
C GLN A 316 9.91 7.75 -6.65
N GLY A 317 8.94 6.85 -6.78
CA GLY A 317 7.65 7.10 -7.46
C GLY A 317 7.50 6.41 -8.82
N SER A 318 8.52 5.67 -9.25
CA SER A 318 8.48 4.77 -10.41
C SER A 318 8.11 3.35 -10.01
N ALA A 319 7.14 2.75 -10.70
CA ALA A 319 6.74 1.35 -10.44
C ALA A 319 7.85 0.36 -10.81
N LEU A 320 8.58 0.62 -11.90
CA LEU A 320 9.75 -0.17 -12.30
C LEU A 320 10.81 -0.20 -11.21
N SER A 321 10.97 0.91 -10.52
CA SER A 321 11.98 1.07 -9.47
C SER A 321 11.69 0.22 -8.24
N CYS A 322 10.42 -0.06 -7.95
CA CYS A 322 10.06 -1.05 -6.93
C CYS A 322 10.53 -2.45 -7.31
N THR A 323 10.27 -2.91 -8.53
CA THR A 323 10.71 -4.24 -8.98
C THR A 323 12.23 -4.34 -9.06
N LEU A 324 12.92 -3.29 -9.53
CA LEU A 324 14.39 -3.24 -9.51
C LEU A 324 14.95 -3.29 -8.08
N PHE A 325 14.28 -2.66 -7.11
CA PHE A 325 14.67 -2.73 -5.70
C PHE A 325 14.52 -4.15 -5.15
N LEU A 326 13.44 -4.86 -5.50
CA LEU A 326 13.30 -6.28 -5.15
C LEU A 326 14.43 -7.12 -5.72
N CYS A 327 14.75 -6.95 -7.01
CA CYS A 327 15.87 -7.63 -7.66
C CYS A 327 17.20 -7.36 -6.94
N PHE A 328 17.38 -6.15 -6.42
CA PHE A 328 18.57 -5.76 -5.69
C PHE A 328 18.67 -6.45 -4.33
N LEU A 329 17.59 -6.53 -3.54
CA LEU A 329 17.62 -7.12 -2.20
C LEU A 329 17.46 -8.65 -2.16
N ASN A 330 17.00 -9.25 -3.25
CA ASN A 330 16.56 -10.65 -3.32
C ASN A 330 17.55 -11.67 -2.70
N TYR A 331 18.85 -11.50 -2.94
CA TYR A 331 19.90 -12.41 -2.46
C TYR A 331 20.09 -12.42 -0.94
N LEU A 332 19.37 -11.57 -0.20
CA LEU A 332 19.48 -11.53 1.25
C LEU A 332 19.14 -12.88 1.91
N GLY A 333 18.24 -13.66 1.31
CA GLY A 333 17.83 -14.97 1.82
C GLY A 333 18.91 -16.05 1.76
N GLU A 334 19.87 -15.94 0.85
CA GLU A 334 20.98 -16.91 0.72
C GLU A 334 22.11 -16.61 1.72
N VAL A 335 22.13 -15.40 2.30
CA VAL A 335 23.23 -14.93 3.14
C VAL A 335 22.93 -15.05 4.63
N ILE A 336 21.66 -14.91 5.04
CA ILE A 336 21.28 -15.02 6.45
C ILE A 336 21.20 -16.50 6.82
N PRO A 337 22.06 -16.98 7.75
CA PRO A 337 22.14 -18.41 8.12
C PRO A 337 20.83 -19.00 8.63
N THR A 338 19.95 -18.17 9.18
CA THR A 338 18.70 -18.64 9.76
C THR A 338 17.51 -18.57 8.81
N PHE A 339 16.63 -19.57 8.92
CA PHE A 339 15.43 -19.70 8.09
C PHE A 339 14.32 -18.69 8.41
N ASN A 340 14.41 -18.00 9.55
CA ASN A 340 13.33 -17.16 10.08
C ASN A 340 13.56 -15.69 9.73
N ARG A 341 13.20 -15.31 8.50
CA ARG A 341 13.25 -13.95 8.01
C ARG A 341 12.00 -13.61 7.23
N LEU A 342 11.54 -12.38 7.40
CA LEU A 342 10.48 -11.77 6.60
C LEU A 342 10.96 -10.42 6.09
N SER A 343 10.54 -10.04 4.89
CA SER A 343 10.93 -8.77 4.28
C SER A 343 9.74 -8.14 3.57
N PHE A 344 9.57 -6.84 3.78
CA PHE A 344 8.60 -6.04 3.05
C PHE A 344 9.31 -4.81 2.49
N ALA A 345 9.78 -4.94 1.25
CA ALA A 345 10.70 -3.99 0.64
C ALA A 345 11.98 -3.85 1.50
N ASP A 346 12.21 -2.69 2.10
CA ASP A 346 13.35 -2.37 2.94
C ASP A 346 13.13 -2.69 4.43
N ASP A 347 11.89 -2.95 4.86
CA ASP A 347 11.59 -3.42 6.22
C ASP A 347 11.97 -4.90 6.33
N ILE A 348 13.00 -5.23 7.12
CA ILE A 348 13.46 -6.60 7.33
C ILE A 348 13.19 -6.99 8.79
N SER A 349 12.65 -8.19 9.01
CA SER A 349 12.59 -8.80 10.33
C SER A 349 13.22 -10.18 10.31
N THR A 350 13.98 -10.49 11.37
CA THR A 350 14.56 -11.81 11.60
C THR A 350 14.38 -12.19 13.06
N TRP A 351 14.19 -13.48 13.35
CA TRP A 351 13.96 -13.93 14.72
C TRP A 351 14.50 -15.33 14.98
N GLN A 352 14.77 -15.61 16.24
CA GLN A 352 15.14 -16.93 16.71
C GLN A 352 14.36 -17.34 17.94
N SER A 353 14.06 -18.64 18.01
CA SER A 353 13.24 -19.21 19.07
C SER A 353 13.94 -20.39 19.73
N ASP A 354 14.25 -20.28 21.01
CA ASP A 354 14.93 -21.32 21.79
C ASP A 354 14.38 -21.34 23.23
N LYS A 355 14.58 -22.45 23.95
CA LYS A 355 14.27 -22.52 25.39
C LYS A 355 15.23 -21.61 26.17
N ASN A 356 16.48 -21.50 25.72
CA ASN A 356 17.47 -20.57 26.26
C ASN A 356 17.63 -19.36 25.32
N VAL A 357 17.26 -18.17 25.80
CA VAL A 357 17.38 -16.93 25.04
C VAL A 357 18.80 -16.54 24.66
N ASP A 358 19.83 -17.03 25.36
CA ASP A 358 21.23 -16.76 25.00
C ASP A 358 21.59 -17.45 23.68
N ARG A 359 21.14 -18.69 23.47
CA ARG A 359 21.32 -19.41 22.20
C ARG A 359 20.61 -18.72 21.03
N ALA A 360 19.39 -18.22 21.28
CA ALA A 360 18.67 -17.41 20.30
C ALA A 360 19.41 -16.10 19.97
N THR A 361 20.03 -15.48 20.97
CA THR A 361 20.83 -14.25 20.84
C THR A 361 22.09 -14.49 20.03
N GLU A 362 22.84 -15.57 20.32
CA GLU A 362 24.03 -15.97 19.57
C GLU A 362 23.71 -16.26 18.09
N ALA A 363 22.61 -16.98 17.83
CA ALA A 363 22.15 -17.24 16.47
C ALA A 363 21.80 -15.93 15.73
N LEU A 364 21.09 -15.00 16.37
CA LEU A 364 20.78 -13.70 15.76
C LEU A 364 21.99 -12.83 15.55
N ASN A 365 22.98 -12.84 16.45
CA ASN A 365 24.23 -12.11 16.21
C ASN A 365 24.95 -12.62 14.96
N ARG A 366 24.97 -13.93 14.71
CA ARG A 366 25.49 -14.49 13.44
C ARG A 366 24.72 -13.97 12.22
N ASP A 367 23.39 -13.90 12.32
CA ASP A 367 22.56 -13.32 11.25
C ASP A 367 22.85 -11.84 11.01
N LEU A 368 23.00 -11.06 12.08
CA LEU A 368 23.33 -9.64 12.02
C LEU A 368 24.71 -9.40 11.39
N HIS A 369 25.70 -10.24 11.71
CA HIS A 369 27.01 -10.19 11.07
C HIS A 369 26.93 -10.52 9.57
N ALA A 370 26.18 -11.56 9.19
CA ALA A 370 25.98 -11.92 7.79
C ALA A 370 25.24 -10.82 7.01
N LEU A 371 24.19 -10.25 7.60
CA LEU A 371 23.44 -9.12 7.05
C LEU A 371 24.31 -7.87 6.89
N LYS A 372 25.19 -7.58 7.85
CA LYS A 372 26.14 -6.47 7.76
C LYS A 372 27.12 -6.67 6.61
N ARG A 373 27.72 -7.85 6.49
CA ARG A 373 28.60 -8.20 5.36
C ARG A 373 27.89 -8.03 4.02
N TYR A 374 26.64 -8.48 3.93
CA TYR A 374 25.81 -8.27 2.74
C TYR A 374 25.62 -6.78 2.45
N CYS A 375 25.29 -5.99 3.46
CA CYS A 375 25.12 -4.54 3.28
C CYS A 375 26.40 -3.88 2.77
N ASP A 376 27.56 -4.22 3.34
CA ASP A 376 28.84 -3.65 2.92
C ASP A 376 29.18 -4.02 1.48
N GLN A 377 29.02 -5.29 1.12
CA GLN A 377 29.26 -5.77 -0.24
C GLN A 377 28.39 -5.06 -1.28
N TRP A 378 27.14 -4.74 -0.93
CA TRP A 378 26.17 -4.11 -1.83
C TRP A 378 25.98 -2.62 -1.56
N CYS A 379 26.88 -1.97 -0.84
CA CYS A 379 26.88 -0.53 -0.53
C CYS A 379 25.60 -0.02 0.17
N MET A 380 24.92 -0.90 0.91
CA MET A 380 23.79 -0.57 1.77
C MET A 380 24.26 -0.23 3.18
N GLN A 381 23.42 0.46 3.95
CA GLN A 381 23.76 0.83 5.33
C GLN A 381 22.59 0.52 6.25
N ILE A 382 22.86 -0.24 7.30
CA ILE A 382 21.90 -0.48 8.39
C ILE A 382 21.84 0.77 9.25
N ASN A 383 20.62 1.17 9.62
CA ASN A 383 20.40 2.25 10.55
C ASN A 383 20.34 1.68 11.98
N THR A 384 21.50 1.62 12.63
CA THR A 384 21.65 0.99 13.97
C THR A 384 20.81 1.67 15.05
N THR A 385 20.43 2.95 14.89
CA THR A 385 19.60 3.66 15.88
C THR A 385 18.11 3.41 15.73
N LYS A 386 17.66 2.97 14.55
CA LYS A 386 16.25 2.57 14.32
C LYS A 386 16.06 1.07 14.25
N THR A 387 17.16 0.34 14.11
CA THR A 387 17.16 -1.12 14.21
C THR A 387 17.04 -1.47 15.68
N VAL A 388 15.98 -2.19 16.03
CA VAL A 388 15.63 -2.51 17.42
C VAL A 388 15.34 -3.99 17.55
N TYR A 389 15.47 -4.52 18.76
CA TYR A 389 15.05 -5.88 19.07
C TYR A 389 13.99 -5.92 20.17
N ASN A 390 13.26 -7.03 20.24
CA ASN A 390 12.38 -7.34 21.35
C ASN A 390 12.43 -8.84 21.69
N ILE A 391 12.06 -9.15 22.93
CA ILE A 391 11.88 -10.51 23.43
C ILE A 391 10.38 -10.78 23.54
N TYR A 392 9.94 -11.88 22.95
CA TYR A 392 8.57 -12.38 23.01
C TYR A 392 8.50 -13.63 23.87
N SER A 393 7.94 -13.51 25.07
CA SER A 393 7.93 -14.57 26.09
C SER A 393 6.77 -14.41 27.07
N ASN A 394 6.27 -15.54 27.57
CA ASN A 394 5.34 -15.58 28.69
C ASN A 394 6.04 -15.55 30.07
N SER A 395 7.36 -15.82 30.13
CA SER A 395 8.14 -15.77 31.37
C SER A 395 8.54 -14.34 31.72
N ARG A 396 8.24 -13.91 32.95
CA ARG A 396 8.62 -12.58 33.46
C ARG A 396 10.13 -12.44 33.61
N GLU A 397 10.80 -13.50 34.07
CA GLU A 397 12.26 -13.53 34.24
C GLU A 397 12.96 -13.35 32.90
N VAL A 398 12.51 -14.07 31.88
CA VAL A 398 13.09 -13.96 30.53
C VAL A 398 12.86 -12.57 29.92
N LEU A 399 11.67 -11.99 30.15
CA LEU A 399 11.40 -10.62 29.71
C LEU A 399 12.21 -9.57 30.47
N ALA A 400 12.69 -9.86 31.68
CA ALA A 400 13.54 -8.94 32.43
C ALA A 400 15.01 -8.98 31.98
N ARG A 401 15.42 -10.00 31.21
CA ARG A 401 16.79 -10.10 30.72
C ARG A 401 17.11 -8.98 29.73
N ASP A 402 18.35 -8.52 29.81
CA ASP A 402 18.96 -7.71 28.77
C ASP A 402 19.86 -8.59 27.89
N LEU A 403 19.82 -8.36 26.59
CA LEU A 403 20.48 -9.22 25.60
C LEU A 403 21.45 -8.40 24.77
N GLU A 404 22.67 -8.90 24.62
CA GLU A 404 23.69 -8.22 23.81
C GLU A 404 23.57 -8.60 22.33
N LEU A 405 22.66 -7.94 21.63
CA LEU A 405 22.59 -7.98 20.17
C LEU A 405 23.41 -6.85 19.57
N LYS A 406 24.38 -7.17 18.72
CA LYS A 406 25.35 -6.19 18.19
C LYS A 406 25.37 -6.19 16.67
N ILE A 407 25.52 -5.00 16.10
CA ILE A 407 25.93 -4.81 14.70
C ILE A 407 27.28 -4.09 14.76
N GLU A 408 28.35 -4.82 14.40
CA GLU A 408 29.73 -4.40 14.69
C GLU A 408 29.91 -4.14 16.20
N ASP A 409 30.44 -2.98 16.57
CA ASP A 409 30.68 -2.60 17.97
C ASP A 409 29.45 -1.96 18.64
N LYS A 410 28.32 -1.85 17.94
CA LYS A 410 27.13 -1.14 18.43
C LYS A 410 26.06 -2.11 18.90
N CYS A 411 25.75 -2.05 20.20
CA CYS A 411 24.60 -2.73 20.78
C CYS A 411 23.29 -2.11 20.23
N LEU A 412 22.39 -2.97 19.81
CA LEU A 412 21.03 -2.59 19.44
C LEU A 412 20.25 -2.19 20.68
N GLN A 413 19.29 -1.28 20.51
CA GLN A 413 18.39 -0.92 21.59
C GLN A 413 17.20 -1.87 21.64
N ARG A 414 16.83 -2.28 22.85
CA ARG A 414 15.57 -2.98 23.09
C ARG A 414 14.42 -2.01 22.97
N ASP A 415 13.44 -2.35 22.14
CA ASP A 415 12.13 -1.71 22.12
C ASP A 415 11.10 -2.75 22.60
N PRO A 416 10.40 -2.56 23.74
CA PRO A 416 9.37 -3.48 24.19
C PRO A 416 8.08 -3.42 23.35
N LEU A 417 7.93 -2.37 22.52
CA LEU A 417 6.76 -2.13 21.68
C LEU A 417 7.17 -1.73 20.23
N PRO A 418 7.97 -2.56 19.54
CA PRO A 418 8.43 -2.26 18.20
C PRO A 418 7.26 -2.13 17.24
N ARG A 419 7.36 -1.16 16.33
CA ARG A 419 6.39 -0.98 15.25
C ARG A 419 6.83 -1.77 14.03
N TYR A 420 6.16 -2.88 13.75
CA TYR A 420 6.38 -3.71 12.57
C TYR A 420 5.18 -3.61 11.63
N LEU A 421 5.42 -3.20 10.38
CA LEU A 421 4.39 -3.07 9.32
C LEU A 421 3.12 -2.34 9.79
N GLY A 422 3.28 -1.29 10.58
CA GLY A 422 2.18 -0.44 11.08
C GLY A 422 1.48 -0.92 12.36
N VAL A 423 1.77 -2.13 12.83
CA VAL A 423 1.27 -2.70 14.10
C VAL A 423 2.35 -2.60 15.18
N ALA A 424 1.94 -2.27 16.40
CA ALA A 424 2.84 -2.21 17.55
C ALA A 424 2.73 -3.54 18.30
N LEU A 425 3.83 -4.30 18.39
CA LEU A 425 3.81 -5.68 18.88
C LEU A 425 4.46 -5.75 20.26
N ASP A 426 3.64 -5.76 21.32
CA ASP A 426 4.16 -5.94 22.68
C ASP A 426 4.73 -7.35 22.91
N SER A 427 5.62 -7.49 23.89
CA SER A 427 6.34 -8.73 24.20
C SER A 427 5.45 -9.96 24.48
N ARG A 428 4.16 -9.76 24.77
CA ARG A 428 3.17 -10.84 24.98
C ARG A 428 2.10 -10.91 23.90
N LEU A 429 2.21 -10.09 22.85
CA LEU A 429 1.25 -9.99 21.75
C LEU A 429 -0.20 -9.74 22.22
N ASN A 430 -0.39 -9.03 23.32
CA ASN A 430 -1.72 -8.67 23.85
C ASN A 430 -2.38 -7.53 23.05
N LEU A 431 -1.58 -6.77 22.30
CA LEU A 431 -1.93 -5.64 21.44
C LEU A 431 -2.66 -4.49 22.14
N THR A 432 -2.69 -4.46 23.47
CA THR A 432 -3.41 -3.43 24.24
C THR A 432 -2.91 -2.03 23.90
N ALA A 433 -1.59 -1.83 23.92
CA ALA A 433 -0.97 -0.55 23.57
C ALA A 433 -1.23 -0.18 22.10
N HIS A 434 -1.22 -1.15 21.19
CA HIS A 434 -1.55 -0.91 19.79
C HIS A 434 -3.00 -0.41 19.62
N VAL A 435 -3.95 -1.09 20.26
CA VAL A 435 -5.37 -0.74 20.22
C VAL A 435 -5.60 0.65 20.79
N GLU A 436 -4.89 1.04 21.85
CA GLU A 436 -4.97 2.40 22.42
C GLU A 436 -4.42 3.47 21.47
N GLN A 437 -3.25 3.22 20.86
CA GLN A 437 -2.68 4.12 19.86
C GLN A 437 -3.59 4.24 18.62
N LEU A 438 -4.20 3.14 18.18
CA LEU A 438 -5.16 3.12 17.08
C LEU A 438 -6.42 3.92 17.45
N ALA A 439 -6.97 3.68 18.64
CA ALA A 439 -8.12 4.41 19.16
C ALA A 439 -7.86 5.92 19.22
N GLY A 440 -6.70 6.35 19.73
CA GLY A 440 -6.31 7.76 19.74
C GLY A 440 -6.27 8.37 18.33
N ARG A 441 -5.59 7.71 17.40
CA ARG A 441 -5.48 8.15 16.00
C ARG A 441 -6.85 8.25 15.31
N VAL A 442 -7.76 7.32 15.59
CA VAL A 442 -9.08 7.30 14.97
C VAL A 442 -10.02 8.33 15.61
N ARG A 443 -9.88 8.61 16.92
CA ARG A 443 -10.61 9.71 17.57
C ARG A 443 -10.29 11.06 16.94
N GLU A 444 -9.04 11.33 16.56
CA GLU A 444 -8.69 12.54 15.79
C GLU A 444 -9.47 12.63 14.48
N ARG A 445 -9.59 11.50 13.75
CA ARG A 445 -10.33 11.42 12.49
C ARG A 445 -11.82 11.69 12.69
N ILE A 446 -12.42 11.13 13.75
CA ILE A 446 -13.81 11.42 14.12
C ILE A 446 -13.95 12.89 14.53
N GLY A 447 -12.97 13.47 15.24
CA GLY A 447 -12.97 14.89 15.61
C GLY A 447 -13.06 15.81 14.40
N LEU A 448 -12.42 15.45 13.29
CA LEU A 448 -12.58 16.16 12.01
C LEU A 448 -13.96 15.94 11.39
N MET A 449 -14.44 14.69 11.39
CA MET A 449 -15.77 14.34 10.88
C MET A 449 -16.90 15.06 11.64
N LYS A 450 -16.73 15.31 12.94
CA LYS A 450 -17.68 16.06 13.79
C LYS A 450 -17.94 17.50 13.33
N LYS A 451 -17.08 18.07 12.48
CA LYS A 451 -17.23 19.45 11.97
C LYS A 451 -18.13 19.55 10.73
N LEU A 452 -18.63 18.42 10.23
CA LEU A 452 -19.39 18.33 8.98
C LEU A 452 -20.91 18.17 9.15
N PRO A 453 -21.44 17.49 10.19
CA PRO A 453 -22.87 17.46 10.45
C PRO A 453 -23.33 18.68 11.25
N GLY A 454 -24.56 19.11 10.99
CA GLY A 454 -25.33 20.08 11.76
C GLY A 454 -26.83 19.82 11.60
N THR A 455 -27.65 20.44 12.44
CA THR A 455 -29.10 20.16 12.49
C THR A 455 -29.85 20.67 11.26
N ASN A 456 -29.51 21.89 10.82
CA ASN A 456 -30.17 22.58 9.69
C ASN A 456 -29.24 22.75 8.48
N TRP A 457 -27.99 22.31 8.61
CA TRP A 457 -26.92 22.46 7.63
C TRP A 457 -25.92 21.32 7.79
N GLY A 458 -25.25 20.91 6.72
CA GLY A 458 -24.16 19.93 6.82
C GLY A 458 -24.29 18.76 5.86
N ALA A 459 -23.42 17.77 6.06
CA ALA A 459 -23.32 16.60 5.21
C ALA A 459 -24.47 15.60 5.46
N THR A 460 -24.98 15.01 4.39
CA THR A 460 -26.01 13.95 4.47
C THR A 460 -25.47 12.68 5.12
N LEU A 461 -26.37 11.83 5.64
CA LEU A 461 -26.03 10.50 6.18
C LEU A 461 -25.15 9.69 5.21
N SER A 462 -25.50 9.66 3.93
CA SER A 462 -24.73 8.94 2.90
C SER A 462 -23.30 9.51 2.73
N SER A 463 -23.16 10.84 2.76
CA SER A 463 -21.85 11.50 2.67
C SER A 463 -20.99 11.21 3.90
N LEU A 464 -21.58 11.27 5.11
CA LEU A 464 -20.90 10.98 6.36
C LEU A 464 -20.55 9.49 6.48
N LYS A 465 -21.42 8.59 6.01
CA LYS A 465 -21.14 7.15 5.90
C LYS A 465 -19.96 6.90 4.98
N THR A 466 -19.96 7.49 3.79
CA THR A 466 -18.85 7.38 2.85
C THR A 466 -17.55 7.86 3.47
N LEU A 467 -17.57 9.01 4.15
CA LEU A 467 -16.42 9.52 4.88
C LEU A 467 -15.99 8.58 6.01
N TYR A 468 -16.92 8.08 6.82
CA TYR A 468 -16.63 7.14 7.89
C TYR A 468 -15.96 5.86 7.34
N VAL A 469 -16.54 5.24 6.31
CA VAL A 469 -16.02 4.01 5.71
C VAL A 469 -14.61 4.22 5.15
N THR A 470 -14.41 5.29 4.37
CA THR A 470 -13.15 5.54 3.66
C THR A 470 -12.05 6.13 4.54
N PHE A 471 -12.39 6.92 5.56
CA PHE A 471 -11.43 7.65 6.38
C PHE A 471 -11.30 7.09 7.80
N VAL A 472 -12.36 6.59 8.43
CA VAL A 472 -12.31 6.13 9.84
C VAL A 472 -12.19 4.61 9.88
N ARG A 473 -13.15 3.89 9.29
CA ARG A 473 -13.22 2.42 9.31
C ARG A 473 -12.03 1.78 8.60
N SER A 474 -11.58 2.34 7.48
CA SER A 474 -10.37 1.87 6.78
C SER A 474 -9.11 1.82 7.67
N ALA A 475 -9.00 2.70 8.68
CA ALA A 475 -7.91 2.64 9.65
C ALA A 475 -8.18 1.64 10.78
N LEU A 476 -9.43 1.50 11.22
CA LEU A 476 -9.82 0.51 12.24
C LEU A 476 -9.63 -0.92 11.76
N GLU A 477 -9.89 -1.17 10.47
CA GLU A 477 -9.84 -2.50 9.88
C GLU A 477 -8.43 -2.94 9.41
N TYR A 478 -7.44 -2.04 9.49
CA TYR A 478 -6.06 -2.39 9.12
C TYR A 478 -5.53 -3.50 10.05
N ALA A 479 -5.06 -4.59 9.44
CA ALA A 479 -4.51 -5.77 10.13
C ALA A 479 -5.51 -6.48 11.08
N ASN A 480 -6.80 -6.47 10.76
CA ASN A 480 -7.84 -7.18 11.51
C ASN A 480 -7.50 -8.64 11.91
N PRO A 481 -6.90 -9.49 11.05
CA PRO A 481 -6.51 -10.84 11.46
C PRO A 481 -5.58 -10.88 12.70
N ILE A 482 -4.73 -9.85 12.85
CA ILE A 482 -3.83 -9.69 13.99
C ILE A 482 -4.57 -9.19 15.23
N LEU A 483 -5.57 -8.30 15.05
CA LEU A 483 -6.37 -7.77 16.16
C LEU A 483 -7.15 -8.85 16.91
N ASN A 484 -7.34 -10.05 16.34
CA ASN A 484 -7.92 -11.19 17.07
C ASN A 484 -7.09 -11.66 18.27
N LEU A 485 -5.81 -11.29 18.34
CA LEU A 485 -4.97 -11.55 19.52
C LEU A 485 -5.33 -10.64 20.71
N ALA A 486 -5.97 -9.49 20.44
CA ALA A 486 -6.34 -8.55 21.48
C ALA A 486 -7.53 -9.04 22.31
N SER A 487 -7.54 -8.71 23.60
CA SER A 487 -8.66 -9.04 24.48
C SER A 487 -9.96 -8.33 24.06
N LYS A 488 -11.11 -8.96 24.30
CA LYS A 488 -12.45 -8.36 24.06
C LYS A 488 -12.60 -6.99 24.72
N THR A 489 -12.06 -6.82 25.94
CA THR A 489 -12.04 -5.53 26.65
C THR A 489 -11.26 -4.45 25.89
N SER A 490 -10.12 -4.82 25.29
CA SER A 490 -9.32 -3.89 24.46
C SER A 490 -10.09 -3.54 23.18
N LEU A 491 -10.61 -4.54 22.48
CA LEU A 491 -11.38 -4.36 21.24
C LEU A 491 -12.65 -3.52 21.44
N GLY A 492 -13.30 -3.63 22.61
CA GLY A 492 -14.43 -2.80 23.00
C GLY A 492 -14.12 -1.29 23.01
N LYS A 493 -12.84 -0.88 23.08
CA LYS A 493 -12.44 0.54 22.90
C LYS A 493 -12.65 1.00 21.45
N LEU A 494 -12.45 0.12 20.47
CA LEU A 494 -12.69 0.39 19.05
C LEU A 494 -14.18 0.36 18.71
N ASP A 495 -14.93 -0.56 19.32
CA ASP A 495 -16.39 -0.63 19.11
C ASP A 495 -17.07 0.65 19.59
N ARG A 496 -16.65 1.21 20.74
CA ARG A 496 -17.12 2.53 21.21
C ARG A 496 -16.85 3.66 20.21
N ILE A 497 -15.76 3.59 19.45
CA ILE A 497 -15.42 4.58 18.42
C ILE A 497 -16.37 4.45 17.22
N GLN A 498 -16.65 3.23 16.75
CA GLN A 498 -17.69 3.01 15.73
C GLN A 498 -19.05 3.50 16.21
N ASN A 499 -19.44 3.17 17.45
CA ASN A 499 -20.71 3.58 18.04
C ASN A 499 -20.85 5.11 18.15
N ALA A 500 -19.74 5.82 18.43
CA ALA A 500 -19.73 7.27 18.41
C ALA A 500 -19.86 7.85 16.99
N ALA A 501 -19.20 7.22 16.01
CA ALA A 501 -19.34 7.62 14.61
C ALA A 501 -20.76 7.38 14.09
N MET A 502 -21.39 6.24 14.40
CA MET A 502 -22.77 5.96 13.96
C MET A 502 -23.77 6.95 14.54
N ARG A 503 -23.66 7.31 15.82
CA ARG A 503 -24.48 8.39 16.42
C ARG A 503 -24.26 9.73 15.73
N LEU A 504 -23.01 10.05 15.41
CA LEU A 504 -22.69 11.28 14.69
C LEU A 504 -23.32 11.32 13.29
N MET A 505 -23.36 10.18 12.61
CA MET A 505 -23.93 10.04 11.27
C MET A 505 -25.46 10.18 11.28
N THR A 506 -26.13 9.62 12.29
CA THR A 506 -27.59 9.60 12.38
C THR A 506 -28.17 10.79 13.16
N GLY A 507 -27.35 11.54 13.89
CA GLY A 507 -27.84 12.47 14.91
C GLY A 507 -28.43 11.78 16.15
N GLY A 508 -28.19 10.47 16.31
CA GLY A 508 -28.75 9.66 17.39
C GLY A 508 -28.24 10.07 18.78
N LEU A 509 -29.15 10.06 19.76
CA LEU A 509 -28.83 10.32 21.16
C LEU A 509 -27.90 9.24 21.74
N ARG A 510 -27.26 9.54 22.87
CA ARG A 510 -26.38 8.59 23.56
C ARG A 510 -27.14 7.29 23.94
N SER A 511 -28.41 7.40 24.29
CA SER A 511 -29.31 6.31 24.66
C SER A 511 -29.78 5.45 23.49
N THR A 512 -29.59 5.88 22.23
CA THR A 512 -30.04 5.11 21.07
C THR A 512 -29.37 3.73 21.05
N PRO A 513 -30.15 2.62 20.97
CA PRO A 513 -29.62 1.27 20.91
C PRO A 513 -28.65 1.08 19.74
N ILE A 514 -27.54 0.37 19.97
CA ILE A 514 -26.48 0.19 18.97
C ILE A 514 -27.00 -0.56 17.74
N ALA A 515 -27.78 -1.63 17.93
CA ALA A 515 -28.36 -2.40 16.84
C ALA A 515 -29.21 -1.54 15.88
N VAL A 516 -29.96 -0.56 16.43
CA VAL A 516 -30.74 0.38 15.61
C VAL A 516 -29.82 1.29 14.78
N LEU A 517 -28.72 1.76 15.37
CA LEU A 517 -27.72 2.56 14.67
C LEU A 517 -27.02 1.78 13.55
N GLU A 518 -26.73 0.50 13.78
CA GLU A 518 -26.12 -0.39 12.78
C GLU A 518 -27.04 -0.59 11.58
N VAL A 519 -28.33 -0.85 11.81
CA VAL A 519 -29.34 -0.97 10.76
C VAL A 519 -29.51 0.36 10.01
N ALA A 520 -29.71 1.46 10.73
CA ALA A 520 -29.94 2.78 10.13
C ALA A 520 -28.75 3.28 9.30
N THR A 521 -27.53 2.98 9.73
CA THR A 521 -26.31 3.36 8.99
C THR A 521 -25.86 2.29 8.00
N GLY A 522 -26.38 1.06 8.08
CA GLY A 522 -25.85 -0.10 7.37
C GLY A 522 -24.36 -0.34 7.67
N CYS A 523 -23.94 -0.13 8.92
CA CYS A 523 -22.58 -0.42 9.38
C CYS A 523 -22.59 -1.71 10.20
N GLU A 524 -21.91 -2.74 9.70
CA GLU A 524 -21.75 -4.02 10.40
C GLU A 524 -20.91 -3.87 11.69
N PRO A 525 -21.15 -4.71 12.72
CA PRO A 525 -20.28 -4.77 13.90
C PRO A 525 -18.82 -5.02 13.52
N LEU A 526 -17.89 -4.35 14.20
CA LEU A 526 -16.45 -4.52 13.92
C LEU A 526 -15.97 -5.96 14.19
N GLU A 527 -16.61 -6.70 15.10
CA GLU A 527 -16.31 -8.11 15.36
C GLU A 527 -16.59 -8.97 14.12
N THR A 528 -17.79 -8.89 13.56
CA THR A 528 -18.16 -9.60 12.32
C THR A 528 -17.23 -9.22 11.17
N ARG A 529 -16.87 -7.94 11.03
CA ARG A 529 -15.91 -7.46 10.04
C ARG A 529 -14.53 -8.10 10.20
N ARG A 530 -14.02 -8.20 11.44
CA ARG A 530 -12.76 -8.86 11.77
C ARG A 530 -12.80 -10.34 11.41
N GLU A 531 -13.88 -11.04 11.77
CA GLU A 531 -14.08 -12.46 11.47
C GLU A 531 -14.09 -12.71 9.96
N VAL A 532 -14.89 -11.97 9.20
CA VAL A 532 -14.97 -12.09 7.74
C VAL A 532 -13.61 -11.87 7.08
N GLN A 533 -12.85 -10.87 7.52
CA GLN A 533 -11.51 -10.62 6.97
C GLN A 533 -10.50 -11.70 7.35
N THR A 534 -10.64 -12.29 8.54
CA THR A 534 -9.80 -13.40 9.00
C THR A 534 -10.08 -14.67 8.19
N LEU A 535 -11.36 -15.00 7.99
CA LEU A 535 -11.78 -16.12 7.14
C LEU A 535 -11.36 -15.91 5.69
N THR A 536 -11.51 -14.70 5.16
CA THR A 536 -11.04 -14.36 3.81
C THR A 536 -9.52 -14.53 3.68
N ALA A 537 -8.75 -14.12 4.71
CA ALA A 537 -7.31 -14.32 4.72
C ALA A 537 -6.96 -15.81 4.74
N ARG A 538 -7.64 -16.61 5.57
CA ARG A 538 -7.47 -18.07 5.64
C ARG A 538 -7.78 -18.74 4.30
N GLU A 539 -8.92 -18.45 3.69
CA GLU A 539 -9.30 -19.01 2.39
C GLU A 539 -8.30 -18.66 1.29
N ARG A 540 -7.72 -17.46 1.34
CA ARG A 540 -6.63 -17.10 0.43
C ARG A 540 -5.37 -17.92 0.71
N PHE A 541 -5.02 -18.13 1.98
CA PHE A 541 -3.84 -18.92 2.36
C PHE A 541 -3.95 -20.38 1.90
N LEU A 542 -5.12 -21.01 2.01
CA LEU A 542 -5.38 -22.37 1.52
C LEU A 542 -5.17 -22.52 0.01
N ARG A 543 -5.24 -21.42 -0.75
CA ARG A 543 -5.05 -21.41 -2.22
C ARG A 543 -3.63 -21.10 -2.65
N LEU A 544 -2.70 -20.93 -1.71
CA LEU A 544 -1.29 -20.75 -2.02
C LEU A 544 -0.67 -22.10 -2.46
N GLY A 545 0.57 -22.07 -2.96
CA GLY A 545 1.28 -23.30 -3.32
C GLY A 545 1.61 -24.15 -2.09
N GLU A 546 1.83 -25.46 -2.29
CA GLU A 546 2.12 -26.43 -1.21
C GLU A 546 3.34 -26.07 -0.36
N SER A 547 4.34 -25.40 -0.93
CA SER A 547 5.54 -24.97 -0.19
C SER A 547 5.34 -23.72 0.67
N ASN A 548 4.15 -23.10 0.65
CA ASN A 548 3.96 -21.81 1.30
C ASN A 548 3.61 -21.95 2.79
N PRO A 549 4.37 -21.33 3.72
CA PRO A 549 4.15 -21.49 5.17
C PRO A 549 2.78 -20.96 5.64
N LEU A 550 2.15 -20.05 4.90
CA LEU A 550 0.79 -19.59 5.22
C LEU A 550 -0.27 -20.66 4.94
N LYS A 551 -0.03 -21.52 3.94
CA LYS A 551 -0.93 -22.62 3.62
C LYS A 551 -0.89 -23.66 4.73
N ASP A 552 0.31 -24.11 5.11
CA ASP A 552 0.51 -25.03 6.24
C ASP A 552 -0.16 -24.50 7.51
N LEU A 553 -0.05 -23.20 7.76
CA LEU A 553 -0.73 -22.55 8.87
C LEU A 553 -2.27 -22.64 8.75
N ALA A 554 -2.82 -22.36 7.58
CA ALA A 554 -4.26 -22.38 7.35
C ALA A 554 -4.87 -23.79 7.44
N GLU A 555 -4.10 -24.81 7.07
CA GLU A 555 -4.48 -26.23 7.13
C GLU A 555 -4.36 -26.79 8.56
N SER A 556 -3.24 -26.52 9.24
CA SER A 556 -3.00 -26.97 10.62
C SER A 556 -3.97 -26.39 11.64
N PHE A 557 -4.64 -25.27 11.31
CA PHE A 557 -5.64 -24.63 12.17
C PHE A 557 -6.83 -25.57 12.50
N GLY A 558 -7.14 -26.55 11.64
CA GLY A 558 -8.20 -27.54 11.89
C GLY A 558 -7.78 -28.70 12.81
N ALA A 559 -6.51 -29.10 12.77
CA ALA A 559 -5.97 -30.24 13.51
C ALA A 559 -5.59 -29.88 14.96
N MET A 560 -5.26 -28.62 15.22
CA MET A 560 -4.81 -28.14 16.52
C MET A 560 -5.99 -27.71 17.43
N ARG A 561 -7.03 -28.56 17.52
CA ARG A 561 -8.03 -28.42 18.58
C ARG A 561 -7.30 -28.53 19.91
N ARG A 562 -7.16 -27.37 20.58
CA ARG A 562 -6.61 -27.15 21.91
C ARG A 562 -6.77 -28.41 22.78
N LEU A 563 -5.67 -28.95 23.32
CA LEU A 563 -5.76 -29.76 24.53
C LEU A 563 -6.53 -28.90 25.56
N PRO A 564 -7.73 -29.32 26.00
CA PRO A 564 -8.54 -28.49 26.85
C PRO A 564 -7.82 -28.31 28.17
N ARG A 565 -7.42 -27.06 28.44
CA ARG A 565 -7.02 -26.65 29.78
C ARG A 565 -8.27 -26.80 30.65
N ARG A 566 -8.27 -27.73 31.61
CA ARG A 566 -9.36 -27.94 32.59
C ARG A 566 -9.78 -26.59 33.20
N GLN A 567 -10.83 -25.98 32.66
CA GLN A 567 -11.61 -24.94 33.30
C GLN A 567 -13.07 -25.25 33.02
N SER A 568 -13.82 -25.37 34.11
CA SER A 568 -15.19 -25.88 34.21
C SER A 568 -16.14 -25.34 33.13
N GLU A 569 -16.78 -26.26 32.41
CA GLU A 569 -17.79 -26.03 31.37
C GLU A 569 -19.10 -25.39 31.88
N ASN A 570 -19.24 -25.15 33.19
CA ASN A 570 -20.49 -24.70 33.80
C ASN A 570 -20.82 -23.20 33.67
N SER A 571 -19.93 -22.34 33.18
CA SER A 571 -20.18 -20.87 33.22
C SER A 571 -20.82 -20.26 31.98
N THR A 572 -20.86 -20.98 30.85
CA THR A 572 -21.37 -20.42 29.58
C THR A 572 -22.87 -20.72 29.38
N TYR A 573 -23.33 -21.89 29.82
CA TYR A 573 -24.74 -22.29 29.68
C TYR A 573 -25.69 -21.45 30.54
N GLN A 574 -25.28 -21.12 31.77
CA GLN A 574 -26.07 -20.34 32.72
C GLN A 574 -26.21 -18.85 32.34
N ARG A 575 -25.30 -18.29 31.53
CA ARG A 575 -25.37 -16.89 31.09
C ARG A 575 -26.39 -16.67 29.97
N THR A 576 -26.61 -17.65 29.10
CA THR A 576 -27.58 -17.58 28.01
C THR A 576 -29.02 -17.73 28.50
N GLU A 577 -29.28 -18.56 29.52
CA GLU A 577 -30.62 -18.67 30.13
C GLU A 577 -31.03 -17.38 30.88
N HIS A 578 -30.09 -16.76 31.60
CA HIS A 578 -30.37 -15.58 32.39
C HIS A 578 -30.66 -14.34 31.53
N HIS A 579 -30.05 -14.27 30.33
CA HIS A 579 -30.27 -13.18 29.37
C HIS A 579 -31.61 -13.30 28.64
N TRP A 580 -32.12 -14.52 28.47
CA TRP A 580 -33.45 -14.79 27.91
C TRP A 580 -34.57 -14.52 28.92
N LYS A 581 -34.39 -14.93 30.18
CA LYS A 581 -35.36 -14.69 31.27
C LYS A 581 -35.54 -13.19 31.59
N LEU A 582 -34.51 -12.37 31.40
CA LEU A 582 -34.57 -10.91 31.59
C LEU A 582 -35.24 -10.16 30.42
N GLN A 583 -35.31 -10.75 29.23
CA GLN A 583 -35.97 -10.14 28.06
C GLN A 583 -37.44 -10.59 27.89
N ALA A 584 -37.85 -11.68 28.55
CA ALA A 584 -39.22 -12.21 28.50
C ALA A 584 -40.14 -11.68 29.62
N GLY A 585 -39.69 -10.71 30.42
CA GLY A 585 -40.51 -10.02 31.40
C GLY A 585 -41.43 -8.98 30.76
N HIS A 586 -42.47 -9.45 30.06
CA HIS A 586 -43.74 -8.80 29.70
C HIS A 586 -44.23 -9.29 28.34
N ARG A 587 -44.75 -10.52 28.32
CA ARG A 587 -45.95 -10.99 27.57
C ARG A 587 -45.91 -12.52 27.54
N ASN A 588 -46.93 -13.14 28.13
CA ASN A 588 -47.19 -14.58 28.03
C ASN A 588 -47.34 -14.96 26.55
N LEU A 589 -46.31 -15.57 25.97
CA LEU A 589 -46.40 -16.29 24.70
C LEU A 589 -45.71 -17.65 24.89
N PRO A 590 -46.33 -18.76 24.45
CA PRO A 590 -45.72 -20.08 24.58
C PRO A 590 -44.51 -20.22 23.62
N PRO A 591 -43.51 -21.06 23.97
CA PRO A 591 -42.34 -21.25 23.13
C PRO A 591 -42.71 -21.97 21.82
N PRO A 592 -42.12 -21.58 20.67
CA PRO A 592 -42.29 -22.35 19.44
C PRO A 592 -41.56 -23.70 19.58
N SER A 593 -42.30 -24.76 19.32
CA SER A 593 -41.85 -26.14 19.32
C SER A 593 -40.84 -26.40 18.19
N GLY A 594 -39.75 -27.08 18.55
CA GLY A 594 -38.99 -27.99 17.67
C GLY A 594 -38.07 -27.35 16.61
N GLY A 595 -36.75 -27.36 16.86
CA GLY A 595 -35.76 -27.21 15.80
C GLY A 595 -34.35 -26.90 16.30
N SER A 596 -33.47 -27.89 16.21
CA SER A 596 -32.02 -27.76 16.48
C SER A 596 -31.32 -26.76 15.52
N PRO A 597 -30.27 -26.03 15.95
CA PRO A 597 -29.55 -25.02 15.14
C PRO A 597 -28.80 -25.51 13.88
N ARG A 598 -29.06 -26.72 13.37
CA ARG A 598 -28.45 -27.23 12.14
C ARG A 598 -29.21 -26.88 10.85
N HIS A 599 -30.37 -26.23 10.92
CA HIS A 599 -31.24 -26.05 9.74
C HIS A 599 -31.03 -24.74 8.94
N TRP A 600 -30.05 -23.90 9.28
CA TRP A 600 -29.82 -22.61 8.62
C TRP A 600 -28.80 -22.64 7.46
N LEU A 601 -28.23 -23.81 7.13
CA LEU A 601 -27.20 -23.94 6.08
C LEU A 601 -27.71 -24.46 4.73
N GLU A 602 -28.99 -24.83 4.59
CA GLU A 602 -29.54 -25.39 3.35
C GLU A 602 -30.83 -24.68 2.90
N ARG A 603 -30.71 -23.43 2.45
CA ARG A 603 -31.64 -22.84 1.44
C ARG A 603 -30.89 -21.85 0.56
N LYS A 604 -30.15 -22.38 -0.43
CA LYS A 604 -29.90 -21.67 -1.68
C LYS A 604 -31.01 -22.08 -2.64
N GLU A 605 -31.98 -21.19 -2.84
CA GLU A 605 -32.77 -20.98 -4.06
C GLU A 605 -33.94 -20.07 -3.70
N ILE A 606 -33.82 -18.78 -4.02
CA ILE A 606 -34.96 -17.87 -4.10
C ILE A 606 -35.07 -17.48 -5.57
N VAL A 607 -36.09 -18.04 -6.23
CA VAL A 607 -36.54 -17.66 -7.57
C VAL A 607 -37.23 -16.30 -7.47
N PHE A 608 -36.78 -15.31 -8.23
CA PHE A 608 -37.45 -14.00 -8.33
C PHE A 608 -38.68 -14.14 -9.24
N GLY A 609 -39.88 -13.92 -8.69
CA GLY A 609 -41.09 -13.66 -9.48
C GLY A 609 -41.10 -12.22 -10.02
N PRO A 610 -41.85 -11.94 -11.11
CA PRO A 610 -41.86 -10.62 -11.74
C PRO A 610 -42.56 -9.55 -10.87
N PRO A 611 -42.19 -8.27 -11.01
CA PRO A 611 -42.69 -7.19 -10.16
C PRO A 611 -44.15 -6.80 -10.47
N PRO A 612 -44.91 -6.29 -9.48
CA PRO A 612 -46.30 -5.89 -9.66
C PRO A 612 -46.46 -4.59 -10.47
N PRO A 613 -47.60 -4.38 -11.15
CA PRO A 613 -47.84 -3.19 -11.96
C PRO A 613 -48.09 -1.93 -11.11
N PRO A 614 -47.79 -0.72 -11.66
CA PRO A 614 -47.89 0.54 -10.93
C PRO A 614 -49.35 1.01 -10.71
N PRO A 615 -49.62 1.77 -9.63
CA PRO A 615 -50.97 2.19 -9.25
C PRO A 615 -51.53 3.30 -10.16
N THR A 616 -52.81 3.15 -10.52
CA THR A 616 -53.61 4.08 -11.32
C THR A 616 -54.02 5.32 -10.51
N LYS A 617 -53.78 6.52 -11.05
CA LYS A 617 -54.21 7.80 -10.45
C LYS A 617 -55.68 8.08 -10.76
N SER A 618 -56.51 8.16 -9.72
CA SER A 618 -57.88 8.67 -9.80
C SER A 618 -57.91 10.19 -9.98
N LYS A 619 -58.61 10.66 -11.02
CA LYS A 619 -58.99 12.06 -11.27
C LYS A 619 -60.04 12.51 -10.24
N LYS A 620 -60.05 13.74 -9.70
CA LYS A 620 -60.65 15.02 -10.19
C LYS A 620 -60.81 15.95 -8.94
N PRO A 621 -61.25 17.23 -9.03
CA PRO A 621 -61.32 18.18 -10.14
C PRO A 621 -60.64 19.55 -9.83
N GLN A 622 -60.44 20.36 -10.88
CA GLN A 622 -60.02 21.77 -10.86
C GLN A 622 -61.20 22.72 -10.61
N PRO A 623 -60.91 23.98 -10.25
CA PRO A 623 -61.32 25.13 -11.05
C PRO A 623 -60.21 25.61 -11.99
#